data_AF-A0A946FEG5-F1
#
_entry.id   AF-A0A946FEG5-F1
#
_cell.length_a   1.000
_cell.length_b   1.000
_cell.length_c   1.000
_cell.angle_alpha   90.00
_cell.angle_beta   90.00
_cell.angle_gamma   90.00
#
_symmetry.space_group_name_H-M   'P 1'
#
loop_
_entity.id
_entity.type
_entity.pdbx_description
1 polymer ?
#
loop_
_entity_poly.entity_id
_entity_poly.type
_entity_poly.pdbx_seq_one_letter_code
_entity_poly.pdbx_strand_id
1 'polypeptide(L)'
;MKLHNKKITLAPTDLANFLGCRHQTSLDLAAVNGGEKRPARYGPMIDALREKGMAHEQAYLEQLKASGLTVSEPSGDESPSTGKERTLEAMQSGADVIFQAGLSDDTWSGWADFLKKVDTPSVLL
;
A
#
# COMPACT_ATOMS: atom_id res chain seq x y z
N MET A 1 -8.98 -0.13 7.91
CA MET A 1 -9.69 -1.41 8.05
C MET A 1 -10.96 -1.38 7.24
N LYS A 2 -11.29 -2.50 6.61
CA LYS A 2 -12.46 -2.68 5.75
C LYS A 2 -13.15 -4.01 6.08
N LEU A 3 -14.48 -4.04 6.06
CA LEU A 3 -15.25 -5.27 6.22
C LEU A 3 -15.68 -5.76 4.83
N HIS A 4 -15.34 -7.00 4.49
CA HIS A 4 -15.76 -7.66 3.25
C HIS A 4 -16.15 -9.11 3.56
N ASN A 5 -17.33 -9.56 3.11
CA ASN A 5 -17.85 -10.91 3.36
C ASN A 5 -17.75 -11.36 4.83
N LYS A 6 -18.08 -10.47 5.78
CA LYS A 6 -17.97 -10.68 7.24
C LYS A 6 -16.54 -10.90 7.77
N LYS A 7 -15.52 -10.69 6.95
CA LYS A 7 -14.11 -10.71 7.34
C LYS A 7 -13.53 -9.30 7.32
N ILE A 8 -12.69 -8.98 8.30
CA ILE A 8 -11.98 -7.70 8.35
C ILE A 8 -10.64 -7.84 7.62
N THR A 9 -10.38 -6.91 6.71
CA THR A 9 -9.07 -6.71 6.09
C THR A 9 -8.41 -5.46 6.69
N LEU A 10 -7.14 -5.60 7.05
CA LEU A 10 -6.30 -4.58 7.65
C LEU A 10 -5.32 -4.00 6.63
N ALA A 11 -5.08 -2.71 6.72
CA ALA A 11 -4.03 -2.01 6.00
C ALA A 11 -2.88 -1.65 6.97
N PRO A 12 -1.65 -1.39 6.48
CA PRO A 12 -0.54 -0.96 7.33
C PRO A 12 -0.87 0.25 8.21
N THR A 13 -1.69 1.19 7.70
CA THR A 13 -2.17 2.34 8.47
C THR A 13 -3.00 1.95 9.70
N ASP A 14 -3.73 0.82 9.67
CA ASP A 14 -4.47 0.34 10.84
C ASP A 14 -3.54 -0.08 11.98
N LEU A 15 -2.41 -0.72 11.63
CA LEU A 15 -1.38 -1.07 12.60
C LEU A 15 -0.73 0.20 13.19
N ALA A 16 -0.36 1.15 12.34
CA ALA A 16 0.19 2.43 12.77
C ALA A 16 -0.78 3.17 13.72
N ASN A 17 -2.07 3.20 13.38
CA ASN A 17 -3.12 3.78 14.22
C ASN A 17 -3.24 3.04 15.56
N PHE A 18 -3.19 1.70 15.57
CA PHE A 18 -3.23 0.92 16.82
C PHE A 18 -2.04 1.19 17.73
N LEU A 19 -0.84 1.29 17.16
CA LEU A 19 0.37 1.62 17.90
C LEU A 19 0.35 3.05 18.45
N GLY A 20 -0.23 4.00 17.72
CA GLY A 20 -0.35 5.39 18.14
C GLY A 20 -1.51 5.66 19.12
N CYS A 21 -2.67 5.03 18.91
CA CYS A 21 -3.88 5.26 19.70
C CYS A 21 -4.86 4.07 19.62
N ARG A 22 -4.88 3.23 20.65
CA ARG A 22 -5.79 2.08 20.73
C ARG A 22 -7.27 2.47 20.70
N HIS A 23 -7.62 3.63 21.26
CA HIS A 23 -8.99 4.14 21.21
C HIS A 23 -9.43 4.42 19.78
N GLN A 24 -8.54 4.95 18.94
CA GLN A 24 -8.83 5.14 17.52
C GLN A 24 -9.13 3.82 16.82
N THR A 25 -8.39 2.74 17.13
CA THR A 25 -8.70 1.40 16.60
C THR A 25 -10.08 0.91 17.03
N SER A 26 -10.49 1.14 18.28
CA SER A 26 -11.85 0.79 18.73
C SER A 26 -12.92 1.56 17.95
N LEU A 27 -12.71 2.83 17.68
CA LEU A 27 -13.60 3.64 16.85
C LEU A 27 -13.63 3.15 15.40
N ASP A 28 -12.47 2.84 14.83
CA ASP A 28 -12.37 2.29 13.48
C ASP A 28 -13.11 0.94 13.36
N LEU A 29 -13.03 0.10 14.40
CA LEU A 29 -13.74 -1.19 14.47
C LEU A 29 -15.26 -0.99 14.57
N ALA A 30 -15.71 -0.02 15.38
CA ALA A 30 -17.12 0.33 15.45
C ALA A 30 -17.63 0.83 14.09
N ALA A 31 -16.87 1.71 13.42
CA ALA A 31 -17.24 2.26 12.12
C ALA A 31 -17.42 1.19 11.03
N VAL A 32 -16.55 0.17 10.97
CA VAL A 32 -16.70 -0.93 9.98
C VAL A 32 -17.86 -1.87 10.29
N ASN A 33 -18.32 -1.92 11.53
CA ASN A 33 -19.46 -2.75 11.96
C ASN A 33 -20.80 -2.00 11.97
N GLY A 34 -20.88 -0.85 11.28
CA GLY A 34 -22.13 -0.07 11.16
C GLY A 34 -22.35 0.96 12.27
N GLY A 35 -21.31 1.25 13.06
CA GLY A 35 -21.29 2.36 14.01
C GLY A 35 -21.12 3.73 13.33
N GLU A 36 -20.67 4.72 14.10
CA GLU A 36 -20.50 6.08 13.58
C GLU A 36 -19.50 6.16 12.42
N LYS A 37 -19.81 7.02 11.45
CA LYS A 37 -18.96 7.23 10.29
C LYS A 37 -17.67 7.93 10.69
N ARG A 38 -16.57 7.55 10.06
CA ARG A 38 -15.28 8.25 10.21
C ARG A 38 -15.46 9.73 9.84
N PRO A 39 -14.87 10.65 10.62
CA PRO A 39 -14.88 12.06 10.26
C PRO A 39 -14.13 12.25 8.95
N ALA A 40 -14.68 13.11 8.11
CA ALA A 40 -14.04 13.57 6.89
C ALA A 40 -12.73 14.30 7.23
N ARG A 41 -11.61 13.88 6.62
CA ARG A 41 -10.32 14.59 6.72
C ARG A 41 -10.03 15.25 5.37
N TYR A 42 -10.51 16.47 5.20
CA TYR A 42 -10.22 17.32 4.04
C TYR A 42 -9.67 18.65 4.53
N GLY A 43 -8.80 19.26 3.73
CA GLY A 43 -8.28 20.59 4.02
C GLY A 43 -7.07 20.93 3.16
N PRO A 44 -6.86 22.21 2.81
CA PRO A 44 -5.79 22.63 1.90
C PRO A 44 -4.40 22.12 2.29
N MET A 45 -4.12 22.07 3.59
CA MET A 45 -2.84 21.56 4.12
C MET A 45 -2.67 20.05 3.90
N ILE A 46 -3.73 19.27 4.06
CA ILE A 46 -3.70 17.82 3.84
C ILE A 46 -3.52 17.54 2.34
N ASP A 47 -4.19 18.30 1.50
CA ASP A 47 -4.11 18.15 0.05
C ASP A 47 -2.72 18.53 -0.47
N ALA A 48 -2.16 19.65 0.00
CA ALA A 48 -0.79 20.05 -0.32
C ALA A 48 0.25 19.02 0.17
N LEU A 49 0.05 18.40 1.34
CA LEU A 49 0.93 17.34 1.83
C LEU A 49 0.88 16.10 0.94
N ARG A 50 -0.32 15.70 0.49
CA ARG A 50 -0.51 14.58 -0.43
C ARG A 50 0.16 14.84 -1.78
N GLU A 51 -0.03 16.03 -2.34
CA GLU A 51 0.59 16.45 -3.61
C GLU A 51 2.12 16.40 -3.52
N LYS A 52 2.70 16.90 -2.43
CA LYS A 52 4.15 16.81 -2.20
C LYS A 52 4.64 15.36 -2.07
N GLY A 53 3.88 14.49 -1.41
CA GLY A 53 4.19 13.06 -1.33
C GLY A 53 4.27 12.41 -2.70
N MET A 54 3.22 12.59 -3.52
CA MET A 54 3.17 12.06 -4.89
C MET A 54 4.31 12.61 -5.76
N ALA A 55 4.61 13.91 -5.65
CA ALA A 55 5.72 14.51 -6.38
C ALA A 55 7.08 13.94 -5.96
N HIS A 56 7.27 13.65 -4.67
CA HIS A 56 8.49 13.03 -4.16
C HIS A 56 8.66 11.60 -4.68
N GLU A 57 7.60 10.79 -4.61
CA GLU A 57 7.61 9.42 -5.12
C GLU A 57 7.87 9.39 -6.64
N GLN A 58 7.23 10.28 -7.41
CA GLN A 58 7.46 10.37 -8.85
C GLN A 58 8.91 10.78 -9.17
N ALA A 59 9.47 11.76 -8.46
CA ALA A 59 10.85 12.18 -8.67
C ALA A 59 11.84 11.03 -8.40
N TYR A 60 11.58 10.23 -7.36
CA TYR A 60 12.40 9.06 -7.04
C TYR A 60 12.23 7.94 -8.07
N LEU A 61 11.02 7.71 -8.58
CA LEU A 61 10.76 6.77 -9.67
C LEU A 61 11.58 7.12 -10.93
N GLU A 62 11.57 8.39 -11.34
CA GLU A 62 12.36 8.84 -12.49
C GLU A 62 13.87 8.68 -12.25
N GLN A 63 14.35 8.93 -11.03
CA GLN A 63 15.75 8.68 -10.67
C GLN A 63 16.13 7.20 -10.83
N LEU A 64 15.26 6.28 -10.41
CA LEU A 64 15.50 4.83 -10.55
C LEU A 64 15.54 4.41 -12.02
N LYS A 65 14.61 4.90 -12.84
CA LYS A 65 14.61 4.66 -14.30
C LYS A 65 15.89 5.20 -14.95
N ALA A 66 16.32 6.42 -14.58
CA ALA A 66 17.54 7.04 -15.08
C ALA A 66 18.82 6.30 -14.66
N SER A 67 18.79 5.54 -13.56
CA SER A 67 19.92 4.73 -13.10
C SER A 67 20.11 3.41 -13.87
N GLY A 68 19.29 3.15 -14.89
CA GLY A 68 19.38 1.95 -15.72
C GLY A 68 18.77 0.70 -15.08
N LEU A 69 18.02 0.86 -13.99
CA LEU A 69 17.30 -0.24 -13.34
C LEU A 69 16.03 -0.59 -14.13
N THR A 70 15.71 -1.88 -14.19
CA THR A 70 14.44 -2.34 -14.73
C THR A 70 13.34 -2.05 -13.72
N VAL A 71 12.43 -1.13 -14.05
CA VAL A 71 11.30 -0.75 -13.20
C VAL A 71 9.99 -1.32 -13.75
N SER A 72 9.23 -1.99 -12.89
CA SER A 72 7.87 -2.47 -13.18
C SER A 72 6.84 -1.64 -12.42
N GLU A 73 5.73 -1.32 -13.08
CA GLU A 73 4.61 -0.55 -12.53
C GLU A 73 3.32 -1.38 -12.68
N PRO A 74 3.16 -2.47 -11.90
CA PRO A 74 2.05 -3.43 -12.06
C PRO A 74 0.68 -2.84 -11.67
N SER A 75 0.70 -1.69 -11.01
CA SER A 75 -0.43 -0.99 -10.42
C SER A 75 -1.17 -0.19 -11.48
N GLY A 76 -2.47 -0.45 -11.61
CA GLY A 76 -3.45 0.46 -12.21
C GLY A 76 -4.44 0.96 -11.15
N ASP A 77 -5.66 1.30 -11.54
CA ASP A 77 -6.76 1.70 -10.63
C ASP A 77 -7.38 0.53 -9.82
N GLU A 78 -6.63 -0.56 -9.68
CA GLU A 78 -7.09 -1.81 -9.05
C GLU A 78 -6.81 -1.79 -7.53
N SER A 79 -7.32 -2.77 -6.78
CA SER A 79 -7.01 -2.90 -5.35
C SER A 79 -5.64 -3.56 -5.12
N PRO A 80 -4.98 -3.40 -3.95
CA PRO A 80 -3.72 -4.11 -3.69
C PRO A 80 -3.87 -5.63 -3.77
N SER A 81 -5.03 -6.16 -3.38
CA SER A 81 -5.32 -7.59 -3.45
C SER A 81 -5.39 -8.12 -4.88
N THR A 82 -5.91 -7.33 -5.81
CA THR A 82 -5.92 -7.67 -7.26
C THR A 82 -4.57 -7.40 -7.91
N GLY A 83 -3.83 -6.38 -7.44
CA GLY A 83 -2.47 -6.07 -7.89
C GLY A 83 -1.40 -7.07 -7.43
N LYS A 84 -1.73 -7.97 -6.49
CA LYS A 84 -0.81 -8.98 -5.96
C LYS A 84 -0.24 -9.90 -7.04
N GLU A 85 -1.08 -10.38 -7.95
CA GLU A 85 -0.67 -11.33 -9.00
C GLU A 85 0.34 -10.67 -9.96
N ARG A 86 0.05 -9.46 -10.42
CA ARG A 86 0.98 -8.67 -11.25
C ARG A 86 2.27 -8.32 -10.53
N THR A 87 2.19 -8.05 -9.22
CA THR A 87 3.38 -7.83 -8.39
C THR A 87 4.24 -9.09 -8.35
N LEU A 88 3.63 -10.27 -8.19
CA LEU A 88 4.34 -11.55 -8.21
C LEU A 88 4.96 -11.83 -9.58
N GLU A 89 4.24 -11.57 -10.68
CA GLU A 89 4.77 -11.68 -12.04
C GLU A 89 5.97 -10.75 -12.27
N ALA A 90 5.90 -9.51 -11.77
CA ALA A 90 7.00 -8.55 -11.83
C ALA A 90 8.22 -9.03 -11.01
N MET A 91 8.01 -9.65 -9.85
CA MET A 91 9.08 -10.28 -9.07
C MET A 91 9.70 -11.46 -9.83
N GLN A 92 8.89 -12.33 -10.43
CA GLN A 92 9.33 -13.51 -11.18
C GLN A 92 10.06 -13.15 -12.49
N SER A 93 9.67 -12.06 -13.15
CA SER A 93 10.39 -11.54 -14.32
C SER A 93 11.73 -10.87 -13.98
N GLY A 94 12.02 -10.70 -12.68
CA GLY A 94 13.32 -10.21 -12.19
C GLY A 94 13.47 -8.70 -12.27
N ALA A 95 12.37 -7.93 -12.24
CA ALA A 95 12.43 -6.48 -12.15
C ALA A 95 13.31 -6.03 -10.96
N ASP A 96 14.15 -5.01 -11.16
CA ASP A 96 15.02 -4.50 -10.11
C ASP A 96 14.22 -3.70 -9.07
N VAL A 97 13.19 -2.99 -9.54
CA VAL A 97 12.26 -2.25 -8.70
C VAL A 97 10.83 -2.44 -9.20
N ILE A 98 9.90 -2.58 -8.26
CA ILE A 98 8.46 -2.59 -8.53
C ILE A 98 7.86 -1.39 -7.80
N PHE A 99 7.35 -0.42 -8.56
CA PHE A 99 6.68 0.76 -8.03
C PHE A 99 5.20 0.45 -7.75
N GLN A 100 4.68 0.95 -6.63
CA GLN A 100 3.29 0.74 -6.21
C GLN A 100 2.93 -0.76 -6.23
N ALA A 101 3.72 -1.57 -5.53
CA ALA A 101 3.57 -3.02 -5.46
C ALA A 101 2.39 -3.42 -4.55
N GLY A 102 1.44 -4.18 -5.09
CA GLY A 102 0.28 -4.68 -4.37
C GLY A 102 0.64 -5.91 -3.54
N LEU A 103 0.45 -5.84 -2.22
CA LEU A 103 0.71 -6.94 -1.31
C LEU A 103 -0.56 -7.29 -0.52
N SER A 104 -0.87 -8.58 -0.45
CA SER A 104 -1.97 -9.04 0.39
C SER A 104 -1.82 -10.50 0.84
N ASP A 105 -2.45 -10.78 1.97
CA ASP A 105 -2.73 -12.12 2.45
C ASP A 105 -4.21 -12.23 2.89
N ASP A 106 -4.53 -13.23 3.69
CA ASP A 106 -5.87 -13.45 4.21
C ASP A 106 -6.43 -12.29 5.04
N THR A 107 -5.57 -11.55 5.73
CA THR A 107 -5.93 -10.53 6.73
C THR A 107 -5.45 -9.13 6.33
N TRP A 108 -4.33 -9.02 5.63
CA TRP A 108 -3.65 -7.78 5.31
C TRP A 108 -3.74 -7.48 3.81
N SER A 109 -3.87 -6.19 3.48
CA SER A 109 -3.80 -5.70 2.11
C SER A 109 -3.28 -4.26 2.10
N GLY A 110 -2.31 -3.97 1.24
CA GLY A 110 -1.71 -2.65 1.14
C GLY A 110 -0.78 -2.50 -0.05
N TRP A 111 -0.46 -1.25 -0.35
CA TRP A 111 0.54 -0.88 -1.35
C TRP A 111 1.89 -0.65 -0.67
N ALA A 112 2.95 -1.14 -1.29
CA ALA A 112 4.30 -0.68 -1.02
C ALA A 112 4.70 0.30 -2.12
N ASP A 113 5.15 1.50 -1.74
CA ASP A 113 5.53 2.53 -2.72
C ASP A 113 6.64 2.00 -3.64
N PHE A 114 7.65 1.32 -3.07
CA PHE A 114 8.71 0.66 -3.83
C PHE A 114 9.09 -0.68 -3.21
N LEU A 115 9.09 -1.74 -4.01
CA LEU A 115 9.72 -3.01 -3.69
C LEU A 115 11.02 -3.14 -4.48
N LYS A 116 12.15 -3.26 -3.78
CA LYS A 116 13.48 -3.39 -4.39
C LYS A 116 13.95 -4.83 -4.33
N LYS A 117 14.39 -5.37 -5.46
CA LYS A 117 15.04 -6.68 -5.52
C LYS A 117 16.33 -6.66 -4.70
N VAL A 118 16.62 -7.77 -4.05
CA VAL A 118 17.86 -8.02 -3.31
C VAL A 118 18.57 -9.25 -3.89
N ASP A 119 19.88 -9.33 -3.70
CA ASP A 119 20.70 -10.39 -4.33
C ASP A 119 20.41 -11.79 -3.79
N THR A 120 19.90 -11.88 -2.56
CA THR A 120 19.58 -13.17 -1.93
C THR A 120 18.18 -13.63 -2.35
N PRO A 121 18.06 -14.78 -3.05
CA PRO A 121 16.75 -15.30 -3.45
C PRO A 121 15.89 -15.67 -2.23
N SER A 122 14.57 -15.52 -2.39
CA SER A 122 13.59 -15.97 -1.41
C SER A 122 13.54 -17.51 -1.36
N VAL A 123 13.42 -18.06 -0.15
CA VAL A 123 13.09 -19.49 0.06
C VAL A 123 11.59 -19.77 0.05
N LEU A 124 10.78 -18.70 0.00
CA LEU A 124 9.33 -18.75 -0.14
C LEU A 124 8.99 -18.63 -1.62
N LEU A 125 8.52 -19.74 -2.21
CA LEU A 125 7.95 -19.85 -3.55
C LEU A 125 6.60 -20.55 -3.46
#